data_AF-A0A5J6WQ25-F1
#
_entry.id   AF-A0A5J6WQ25-F1
#
_cell.length_a   1.000
_cell.length_b   1.000
_cell.length_c   1.000
_cell.angle_alpha   90.00
_cell.angle_beta   90.00
_cell.angle_gamma   90.00
#
_symmetry.space_group_name_H-M   'P 1'
#
loop_
_entity.id
_entity.type
_entity.pdbx_description
1 polymer ?
#
loop_
_entity_poly.entity_id
_entity_poly.type
_entity_poly.pdbx_seq_one_letter_code
_entity_poly.pdbx_strand_id
1 'polypeptide(L)'
;MYINPNWRILTIGDGDLSFSNALLQHYAPTHLTATIYDPLTTLENKYGDDFYQKLLANHCQVLTGFDITKPETWSEINRHSFDLVIFQFPLVPGFTSKAEFNDKCAGIGINTLNRRLLRQFLINSSEQLLDPTGPQLCYITSKDVKPYSEWNIQHSLIRNTDIYFLGEMNFDIANFPGYRIRNVDRDKHVKDTKGITYVWSPRPTNQLALALRAQLTPSTILGDDCCHCCQAGPFTSAQHKESHENSRKHLRMKDFEQQWLDDLQAT
;
A
#
# COMPACT_ATOMS: atom_id res chain seq x y z
N MET A 1 5.54 -11.03 6.06
CA MET A 1 5.72 -10.74 4.62
C MET A 1 6.66 -11.78 4.05
N TYR A 2 6.25 -12.51 3.02
CA TYR A 2 7.09 -13.45 2.31
C TYR A 2 7.90 -12.73 1.23
N ILE A 3 9.20 -12.99 1.13
CA ILE A 3 10.08 -12.45 0.09
C ILE A 3 10.91 -13.60 -0.45
N ASN A 4 10.92 -13.79 -1.77
CA ASN A 4 11.82 -14.72 -2.43
C ASN A 4 13.11 -13.98 -2.82
N PRO A 5 14.30 -14.47 -2.42
CA PRO A 5 15.57 -13.85 -2.79
C PRO A 5 15.81 -13.82 -4.30
N ASN A 6 15.13 -14.64 -5.10
CA ASN A 6 15.31 -14.61 -6.55
C ASN A 6 14.55 -13.47 -7.26
N TRP A 7 13.70 -12.72 -6.55
CA TRP A 7 12.87 -11.68 -7.15
C TRP A 7 13.63 -10.37 -7.36
N ARG A 8 13.31 -9.69 -8.46
CA ARG A 8 13.64 -8.28 -8.70
C ARG A 8 12.58 -7.42 -8.06
N ILE A 9 12.96 -6.63 -7.06
CA ILE A 9 12.02 -5.89 -6.21
C ILE A 9 12.15 -4.39 -6.44
N LEU A 10 11.00 -3.72 -6.49
CA LEU A 10 10.88 -2.27 -6.46
C LEU A 10 10.13 -1.85 -5.18
N THR A 11 10.68 -0.96 -4.38
CA THR A 11 9.95 -0.35 -3.26
C THR A 11 9.53 1.08 -3.61
N ILE A 12 8.27 1.41 -3.36
CA ILE A 12 7.69 2.71 -3.64
C ILE A 12 7.62 3.56 -2.38
N GLY A 13 8.18 4.77 -2.43
CA GLY A 13 7.99 5.78 -1.40
C GLY A 13 8.58 5.43 -0.04
N ASP A 14 9.73 4.74 0.00
CA ASP A 14 10.40 4.33 1.24
C ASP A 14 11.12 5.51 1.90
N GLY A 15 10.35 6.39 2.53
CA GLY A 15 10.76 7.71 3.07
C GLY A 15 12.21 7.84 3.52
N ASP A 16 12.63 7.12 4.57
CA ASP A 16 14.00 7.18 5.13
C ASP A 16 14.93 6.05 4.65
N LEU A 17 14.48 5.26 3.68
CA LEU A 17 15.18 4.12 3.06
C LEU A 17 15.53 2.96 4.01
N SER A 18 15.06 3.01 5.26
CA SER A 18 15.38 1.97 6.24
C SER A 18 14.70 0.63 5.93
N PHE A 19 13.53 0.65 5.28
CA PHE A 19 12.84 -0.59 4.87
C PHE A 19 13.62 -1.30 3.76
N SER A 20 14.01 -0.56 2.73
CA SER A 20 14.78 -1.07 1.59
C SER A 20 16.13 -1.57 2.05
N ASN A 21 16.80 -0.85 2.95
CA ASN A 21 18.05 -1.33 3.54
C ASN A 21 17.84 -2.63 4.32
N ALA A 22 16.80 -2.74 5.15
CA ALA A 22 16.51 -3.97 5.87
C ALA A 22 16.17 -5.14 4.92
N LEU A 23 15.42 -4.87 3.84
CA LEU A 23 15.08 -5.83 2.80
C LEU A 23 16.35 -6.36 2.11
N LEU A 24 17.25 -5.45 1.72
CA LEU A 24 18.52 -5.79 1.07
C LEU A 24 19.41 -6.65 1.98
N GLN A 25 19.58 -6.25 3.24
CA GLN A 25 20.49 -6.90 4.17
C GLN A 25 19.97 -8.26 4.67
N HIS A 26 18.65 -8.40 4.86
CA HIS A 26 18.09 -9.63 5.43
C HIS A 26 17.67 -10.65 4.38
N TYR A 27 17.03 -10.21 3.29
CA TYR A 27 16.50 -11.11 2.26
C TYR A 27 17.39 -11.23 1.03
N ALA A 28 18.32 -10.28 0.83
CA ALA A 28 19.27 -10.27 -0.29
C ALA A 28 18.64 -10.63 -1.65
N PRO A 29 17.61 -9.88 -2.11
CA PRO A 29 16.99 -10.14 -3.40
C PRO A 29 18.00 -9.97 -4.55
N THR A 30 17.83 -10.71 -5.63
CA THR A 30 18.66 -10.65 -6.86
C THR A 30 18.84 -9.22 -7.33
N HIS A 31 17.78 -8.42 -7.24
CA HIS A 31 17.82 -7.00 -7.55
C HIS A 31 16.87 -6.24 -6.64
N LEU A 32 17.32 -5.08 -6.17
CA LEU A 32 16.50 -4.12 -5.46
C LEU A 32 16.70 -2.73 -6.07
N THR A 33 15.58 -2.09 -6.39
CA THR A 33 15.52 -0.65 -6.66
C THR A 33 14.66 -0.02 -5.57
N ALA A 34 15.21 0.97 -4.87
CA ALA A 34 14.47 1.72 -3.87
C ALA A 34 14.03 3.07 -4.44
N THR A 35 12.81 3.51 -4.15
CA THR A 35 12.35 4.85 -4.52
C THR A 35 11.83 5.63 -3.33
N ILE A 36 12.01 6.94 -3.37
CA ILE A 36 11.46 7.89 -2.41
C ILE A 36 10.69 8.98 -3.14
N TYR A 37 9.61 9.45 -2.52
CA TYR A 37 8.79 10.54 -3.06
C TYR A 37 9.49 11.89 -3.00
N ASP A 38 10.20 12.14 -1.90
CA ASP A 38 10.91 13.40 -1.66
C ASP A 38 12.20 13.48 -2.53
N PRO A 39 12.63 14.67 -2.97
CA PRO A 39 13.97 14.85 -3.54
C PRO A 39 15.07 14.50 -2.53
N LEU A 40 16.28 14.15 -3.00
CA LEU A 40 17.42 13.81 -2.14
C LEU A 40 17.70 14.86 -1.06
N THR A 41 17.65 16.15 -1.40
CA THR A 41 17.87 17.24 -0.44
C THR A 41 16.85 17.25 0.69
N THR A 42 15.63 16.78 0.43
CA THR A 42 14.57 16.69 1.45
C THR A 42 14.78 15.47 2.35
N LEU A 43 15.24 14.34 1.80
CA LEU A 43 15.68 13.18 2.58
C LEU A 43 16.81 13.56 3.55
N GLU A 44 17.88 14.18 3.04
CA GLU A 44 19.04 14.60 3.83
C GLU A 44 18.65 15.49 5.02
N ASN A 45 17.80 16.48 4.76
CA ASN A 45 17.36 17.43 5.78
C ASN A 45 16.44 16.81 6.83
N LYS A 46 15.56 15.87 6.44
CA LYS A 46 14.57 15.26 7.35
C LYS A 46 15.15 14.10 8.16
N TYR A 47 15.97 13.26 7.54
CA TYR A 47 16.36 11.96 8.09
C TYR A 47 17.86 11.69 8.07
N GLY A 48 18.65 12.53 7.38
CA GLY A 48 20.01 12.20 6.96
C GLY A 48 20.03 11.24 5.77
N ASP A 49 21.22 10.88 5.30
CA ASP A 49 21.44 10.04 4.11
C ASP A 49 22.12 8.70 4.40
N ASP A 50 22.26 8.30 5.67
CA ASP A 50 22.94 7.07 6.07
C ASP A 50 22.48 5.82 5.30
N PHE A 51 21.16 5.63 5.17
CA PHE A 51 20.60 4.48 4.45
C PHE A 51 20.71 4.63 2.93
N TYR A 52 20.62 5.86 2.42
CA TYR A 52 20.89 6.16 1.01
C TYR A 52 22.31 5.73 0.64
N GLN A 53 23.32 6.18 1.39
CA GLN A 53 24.71 5.82 1.16
C GLN A 53 24.95 4.30 1.29
N LYS A 54 24.32 3.64 2.27
CA LYS A 54 24.42 2.18 2.43
C LYS A 54 23.85 1.42 1.24
N LEU A 55 22.69 1.83 0.72
CA LEU A 55 22.09 1.21 -0.46
C LEU A 55 23.00 1.36 -1.68
N LEU A 56 23.51 2.56 -1.94
CA LEU A 56 24.44 2.81 -3.05
C LEU A 56 25.74 2.00 -2.92
N ALA A 57 26.31 1.92 -1.72
CA ALA A 57 27.51 1.13 -1.45
C ALA A 57 27.31 -0.38 -1.68
N ASN A 58 26.06 -0.86 -1.62
CA ASN A 58 25.68 -2.24 -1.94
C ASN A 58 25.12 -2.39 -3.37
N HIS A 59 25.38 -1.41 -4.25
CA HIS A 59 24.94 -1.42 -5.65
C HIS A 59 23.40 -1.48 -5.83
N CYS A 60 22.63 -1.08 -4.82
CA CYS A 60 21.19 -0.87 -4.95
C CYS A 60 20.93 0.48 -5.61
N GLN A 61 20.14 0.50 -6.68
CA GLN A 61 19.70 1.75 -7.28
C GLN A 61 18.71 2.46 -6.34
N VAL A 62 18.87 3.77 -6.18
CA VAL A 62 17.94 4.60 -5.40
C VAL A 62 17.46 5.77 -6.27
N LEU A 63 16.14 5.89 -6.43
CA LEU A 63 15.50 6.96 -7.20
C LEU A 63 14.80 7.94 -6.26
N THR A 64 15.07 9.23 -6.41
CA THR A 64 14.47 10.30 -5.58
C THR A 64 13.50 11.15 -6.38
N GLY A 65 12.53 11.80 -5.73
CA GLY A 65 11.49 12.55 -6.44
C GLY A 65 10.53 11.65 -7.25
N PHE A 66 10.41 10.38 -6.88
CA PHE A 66 9.65 9.38 -7.61
C PHE A 66 8.18 9.37 -7.14
N ASP A 67 7.26 9.69 -8.04
CA ASP A 67 5.82 9.68 -7.78
C ASP A 67 5.14 8.59 -8.62
N ILE A 68 4.71 7.51 -7.97
CA ILE A 68 4.03 6.38 -8.63
C ILE A 68 2.72 6.79 -9.31
N THR A 69 2.20 7.98 -9.06
CA THR A 69 0.99 8.51 -9.72
C THR A 69 1.31 9.33 -10.98
N LYS A 70 2.59 9.61 -11.23
CA LYS A 70 3.09 10.50 -12.29
C LYS A 70 4.16 9.81 -13.14
N PRO A 71 3.77 9.19 -14.28
CA PRO A 71 4.69 8.43 -15.14
C PRO A 71 5.92 9.20 -15.62
N GLU A 72 5.84 10.52 -15.73
CA GLU A 72 6.94 11.41 -16.10
C GLU A 72 8.09 11.41 -15.08
N THR A 73 7.84 10.99 -13.83
CA THR A 73 8.85 10.90 -12.78
C THR A 73 9.62 9.58 -12.78
N TRP A 74 9.26 8.63 -13.65
CA TRP A 74 9.84 7.28 -13.67
C TRP A 74 10.99 7.12 -14.67
N SER A 75 11.56 8.21 -15.20
CA SER A 75 12.45 8.18 -16.38
C SER A 75 13.68 7.28 -16.26
N GLU A 76 14.08 6.92 -15.04
CA GLU A 76 15.24 6.07 -14.76
C GLU A 76 14.88 4.60 -14.49
N ILE A 77 13.59 4.24 -14.60
CA ILE A 77 13.10 2.88 -14.34
C ILE A 77 12.90 2.11 -15.65
N ASN A 78 13.39 0.86 -15.65
CA ASN A 78 13.04 -0.07 -16.71
C ASN A 78 11.61 -0.56 -16.49
N ARG A 79 10.71 -0.22 -17.40
CA ARG A 79 9.36 -0.77 -17.42
C ARG A 79 9.40 -2.30 -17.53
N HIS A 80 8.40 -2.96 -16.96
CA HIS A 80 8.24 -4.41 -17.06
C HIS A 80 9.45 -5.25 -16.61
N SER A 81 10.14 -4.82 -15.57
CA SER A 81 11.40 -5.44 -15.14
C SER A 81 11.39 -5.97 -13.71
N PHE A 82 10.28 -5.80 -12.97
CA PHE A 82 10.17 -6.23 -11.58
C PHE A 82 9.24 -7.41 -11.40
N ASP A 83 9.58 -8.26 -10.45
CA ASP A 83 8.79 -9.42 -10.06
C ASP A 83 7.78 -9.05 -8.95
N LEU A 84 8.18 -8.11 -8.10
CA LEU A 84 7.42 -7.63 -6.95
C LEU A 84 7.58 -6.10 -6.81
N VAL A 85 6.46 -5.39 -6.69
CA VAL A 85 6.44 -3.97 -6.29
C VAL A 85 5.80 -3.84 -4.90
N ILE A 86 6.47 -3.14 -3.98
CA ILE A 86 6.05 -3.01 -2.58
C ILE A 86 5.76 -1.54 -2.24
N PHE A 87 4.61 -1.28 -1.61
CA PHE A 87 4.31 0.00 -0.96
C PHE A 87 4.14 -0.20 0.54
N GLN A 88 5.11 0.27 1.32
CA GLN A 88 5.19 0.03 2.76
C GLN A 88 4.55 1.17 3.56
N PHE A 89 3.43 0.90 4.24
CA PHE A 89 2.64 1.88 5.01
C PHE A 89 2.31 3.19 4.28
N PRO A 90 1.82 3.13 3.02
CA PRO A 90 1.46 4.32 2.26
C PRO A 90 0.40 5.18 2.96
N LEU A 91 0.57 6.49 2.87
CA LEU A 91 -0.40 7.48 3.28
C LEU A 91 -0.15 8.77 2.48
N VAL A 92 -1.21 9.42 2.02
CA VAL A 92 -1.10 10.77 1.47
C VAL A 92 -0.52 11.71 2.56
N PRO A 93 0.46 12.56 2.23
CA PRO A 93 1.04 13.49 3.21
C PRO A 93 -0.02 14.32 3.94
N GLY A 94 0.25 14.64 5.20
CA GLY A 94 -0.63 15.50 5.98
C GLY A 94 -0.76 16.89 5.34
N PHE A 95 -1.93 17.51 5.47
CA PHE A 95 -2.13 18.90 5.08
C PHE A 95 -1.75 19.81 6.24
N THR A 96 -0.95 20.84 5.96
CA THR A 96 -0.48 21.81 6.94
C THR A 96 -1.54 22.87 7.27
N SER A 97 -2.57 23.01 6.43
CA SER A 97 -3.69 23.93 6.66
C SER A 97 -5.00 23.47 6.02
N LYS A 98 -6.12 24.04 6.48
CA LYS A 98 -7.44 23.85 5.86
C LYS A 98 -7.49 24.40 4.43
N ALA A 99 -6.76 25.48 4.16
CA ALA A 99 -6.67 26.05 2.81
C ALA A 99 -5.98 25.07 1.86
N GLU A 100 -4.84 24.51 2.28
CA GLU A 100 -4.13 23.47 1.52
C GLU A 100 -4.99 22.22 1.33
N PHE A 101 -5.71 21.79 2.37
CA PHE A 101 -6.67 20.71 2.26
C PHE A 101 -7.72 21.01 1.18
N ASN A 102 -8.39 22.16 1.24
CA ASN A 102 -9.44 22.52 0.29
C ASN A 102 -8.92 22.61 -1.15
N ASP A 103 -7.75 23.21 -1.34
CA ASP A 103 -7.11 23.38 -2.65
C ASP A 103 -6.71 22.03 -3.26
N LYS A 104 -5.99 21.19 -2.50
CA LYS A 104 -5.48 19.90 -2.98
C LYS A 104 -6.55 18.82 -3.08
N CYS A 105 -7.58 18.89 -2.25
CA CYS A 105 -8.63 17.88 -2.23
C CYS A 105 -9.71 18.13 -3.28
N ALA A 106 -9.88 19.35 -3.78
CA ALA A 106 -10.88 19.70 -4.80
C ALA A 106 -12.30 19.15 -4.50
N GLY A 107 -12.69 19.12 -3.21
CA GLY A 107 -13.99 18.59 -2.76
C GLY A 107 -14.01 17.09 -2.41
N ILE A 108 -12.89 16.39 -2.53
CA ILE A 108 -12.76 14.95 -2.28
C ILE A 108 -12.21 14.67 -0.88
N GLY A 109 -12.80 13.74 -0.14
CA GLY A 109 -12.30 13.38 1.19
C GLY A 109 -10.90 12.74 1.18
N ILE A 110 -10.11 12.95 2.24
CA ILE A 110 -8.80 12.30 2.42
C ILE A 110 -8.86 10.77 2.38
N ASN A 111 -10.01 10.17 2.74
CA ASN A 111 -10.22 8.73 2.58
C ASN A 111 -10.12 8.34 1.10
N THR A 112 -10.87 9.01 0.23
CA THR A 112 -10.87 8.80 -1.22
C THR A 112 -9.50 9.10 -1.84
N LEU A 113 -8.80 10.14 -1.40
CA LEU A 113 -7.43 10.42 -1.89
C LEU A 113 -6.44 9.30 -1.55
N ASN A 114 -6.51 8.74 -0.34
CA ASN A 114 -5.70 7.57 0.00
C ASN A 114 -6.07 6.37 -0.87
N ARG A 115 -7.36 6.09 -1.07
CA ARG A 115 -7.79 5.01 -1.98
C ARG A 115 -7.27 5.22 -3.40
N ARG A 116 -7.31 6.45 -3.91
CA ARG A 116 -6.79 6.79 -5.24
C ARG A 116 -5.29 6.52 -5.36
N LEU A 117 -4.49 6.95 -4.37
CA LEU A 117 -3.05 6.67 -4.33
C LEU A 117 -2.78 5.16 -4.40
N LEU A 118 -3.48 4.36 -3.59
CA LEU A 118 -3.29 2.91 -3.57
C LEU A 118 -3.77 2.23 -4.86
N ARG A 119 -4.88 2.69 -5.45
CA ARG A 119 -5.37 2.20 -6.74
C ARG A 119 -4.37 2.51 -7.86
N GLN A 120 -3.87 3.74 -7.93
CA GLN A 120 -2.87 4.15 -8.92
C GLN A 120 -1.58 3.35 -8.76
N PHE A 121 -1.14 3.09 -7.51
CA PHE A 121 -0.06 2.15 -7.26
C PHE A 121 -0.33 0.76 -7.87
N LEU A 122 -1.50 0.17 -7.62
CA LEU A 122 -1.82 -1.18 -8.14
C LEU A 122 -1.87 -1.21 -9.66
N ILE A 123 -2.53 -0.23 -10.29
CA ILE A 123 -2.66 -0.12 -11.75
C ILE A 123 -1.30 0.10 -12.38
N ASN A 124 -0.57 1.15 -11.98
CA ASN A 124 0.72 1.48 -12.58
C ASN A 124 1.76 0.39 -12.35
N SER A 125 1.76 -0.27 -11.18
CA SER A 125 2.64 -1.41 -10.95
C SER A 125 2.31 -2.56 -11.89
N SER A 126 1.04 -2.92 -12.02
CA SER A 126 0.60 -4.05 -12.86
C SER A 126 0.81 -3.80 -14.34
N GLU A 127 0.52 -2.58 -14.81
CA GLU A 127 0.53 -2.24 -16.23
C GLU A 127 1.90 -1.78 -16.75
N GLN A 128 2.78 -1.26 -15.90
CA GLN A 128 4.01 -0.59 -16.37
C GLN A 128 5.29 -1.11 -15.74
N LEU A 129 5.24 -1.70 -14.54
CA LEU A 129 6.46 -2.02 -13.77
C LEU A 129 6.70 -3.52 -13.66
N LEU A 130 5.64 -4.31 -13.46
CA LEU A 130 5.74 -5.75 -13.33
C LEU A 130 6.08 -6.43 -14.67
N ASP A 131 7.04 -7.33 -14.62
CA ASP A 131 7.48 -8.16 -15.75
C ASP A 131 6.35 -9.15 -16.12
N PRO A 132 5.83 -9.10 -17.36
CA PRO A 132 4.78 -10.02 -17.82
C PRO A 132 5.13 -11.50 -17.73
N THR A 133 6.42 -11.84 -17.66
CA THR A 133 6.93 -13.21 -17.54
C THR A 133 7.30 -13.59 -16.10
N GLY A 134 7.32 -12.61 -15.20
CA GLY A 134 7.65 -12.80 -13.78
C GLY A 134 6.45 -13.21 -12.90
N PRO A 135 6.66 -13.24 -11.57
CA PRO A 135 5.63 -13.49 -10.57
C PRO A 135 4.42 -12.53 -10.63
N GLN A 136 4.65 -11.27 -11.02
CA GLN A 136 3.65 -10.21 -11.10
C GLN A 136 2.88 -9.98 -9.79
N LEU A 137 3.59 -9.52 -8.75
CA LEU A 137 3.03 -9.30 -7.42
C LEU A 137 3.08 -7.81 -7.01
N CYS A 138 1.98 -7.33 -6.43
CA CYS A 138 1.91 -6.03 -5.77
C CYS A 138 1.64 -6.23 -4.29
N TYR A 139 2.49 -5.68 -3.41
CA TYR A 139 2.30 -5.72 -1.97
C TYR A 139 1.99 -4.32 -1.43
N ILE A 140 0.97 -4.22 -0.59
CA ILE A 140 0.75 -3.05 0.25
C ILE A 140 0.77 -3.51 1.71
N THR A 141 1.65 -2.94 2.52
CA THR A 141 1.59 -3.16 3.97
C THR A 141 0.83 -2.00 4.63
N SER A 142 -0.16 -2.31 5.45
CA SER A 142 -1.00 -1.33 6.13
C SER A 142 -1.30 -1.75 7.57
N LYS A 143 -2.06 -0.93 8.31
CA LYS A 143 -2.43 -1.16 9.71
C LYS A 143 -3.93 -1.44 9.83
N ASP A 144 -4.32 -2.20 10.84
CA ASP A 144 -5.74 -2.42 11.18
C ASP A 144 -6.29 -1.38 12.17
N VAL A 145 -6.00 -0.11 11.90
CA VAL A 145 -6.52 1.03 12.69
C VAL A 145 -6.85 2.19 11.76
N LYS A 146 -7.61 3.18 12.24
CA LYS A 146 -7.90 4.39 11.46
C LYS A 146 -6.62 5.18 11.14
N PRO A 147 -6.54 5.84 9.97
CA PRO A 147 -7.54 5.84 8.90
C PRO A 147 -7.50 4.60 8.01
N TYR A 148 -6.45 3.79 8.08
CA TYR A 148 -6.16 2.65 7.22
C TYR A 148 -7.29 1.62 7.12
N SER A 149 -7.89 1.27 8.26
CA SER A 149 -9.00 0.30 8.34
C SER A 149 -10.29 0.76 7.62
N GLU A 150 -10.35 2.01 7.15
CA GLU A 150 -11.55 2.61 6.51
C GLU A 150 -11.43 2.68 4.98
N TRP A 151 -10.37 2.12 4.40
CA TRP A 151 -10.12 2.15 2.95
C TRP A 151 -10.67 0.95 2.20
N ASN A 152 -11.10 -0.10 2.91
CA ASN A 152 -11.53 -1.36 2.31
C ASN A 152 -10.52 -1.86 1.26
N ILE A 153 -9.25 -1.90 1.67
CA ILE A 153 -8.09 -2.03 0.78
C ILE A 153 -8.18 -3.26 -0.13
N GLN A 154 -8.72 -4.37 0.39
CA GLN A 154 -8.84 -5.64 -0.32
C GLN A 154 -9.72 -5.55 -1.57
N HIS A 155 -10.79 -4.74 -1.54
CA HIS A 155 -11.84 -4.77 -2.56
C HIS A 155 -12.02 -3.45 -3.30
N SER A 156 -12.07 -2.32 -2.58
CA SER A 156 -12.44 -1.04 -3.19
C SER A 156 -11.42 -0.61 -4.25
N LEU A 157 -10.13 -0.93 -4.06
CA LEU A 157 -9.06 -0.49 -4.95
C LEU A 157 -9.05 -1.16 -6.32
N ILE A 158 -9.56 -2.40 -6.42
CA ILE A 158 -9.48 -3.23 -7.63
C ILE A 158 -10.80 -3.32 -8.40
N ARG A 159 -11.83 -2.59 -7.97
CA ARG A 159 -13.12 -2.50 -8.67
C ARG A 159 -12.90 -2.08 -10.13
N ASN A 160 -13.54 -2.78 -11.06
CA ASN A 160 -13.44 -2.56 -12.51
C ASN A 160 -11.98 -2.63 -13.03
N THR A 161 -11.20 -3.59 -12.55
CA THR A 161 -9.84 -3.88 -13.04
C THR A 161 -9.64 -5.38 -13.20
N ASP A 162 -8.60 -5.77 -13.93
CA ASP A 162 -8.14 -7.17 -14.02
C ASP A 162 -7.09 -7.52 -12.95
N ILE A 163 -7.11 -6.80 -11.81
CA ILE A 163 -6.20 -7.03 -10.68
C ILE A 163 -6.97 -7.79 -9.60
N TYR A 164 -6.37 -8.86 -9.09
CA TYR A 164 -7.03 -9.78 -8.16
C TYR A 164 -6.34 -9.78 -6.81
N PHE A 165 -7.11 -9.66 -5.74
CA PHE A 165 -6.63 -9.87 -4.38
C PHE A 165 -6.35 -11.36 -4.16
N LEU A 166 -5.13 -11.69 -3.74
CA LEU A 166 -4.72 -13.07 -3.48
C LEU A 166 -4.90 -13.46 -2.01
N GLY A 167 -4.85 -12.49 -1.10
CA GLY A 167 -4.91 -12.70 0.34
C GLY A 167 -3.98 -11.77 1.10
N GLU A 168 -3.91 -11.96 2.40
CA GLU A 168 -3.09 -11.16 3.31
C GLU A 168 -2.18 -12.02 4.20
N MET A 169 -1.13 -11.43 4.71
CA MET A 169 -0.18 -12.04 5.63
C MET A 169 0.31 -11.03 6.66
N ASN A 170 0.71 -11.50 7.84
CA ASN A 170 1.26 -10.63 8.86
C ASN A 170 2.59 -10.00 8.39
N PHE A 171 2.75 -8.72 8.69
CA PHE A 171 4.04 -8.03 8.62
C PHE A 171 4.64 -8.03 10.04
N ASP A 172 5.74 -8.76 10.18
CA ASP A 172 6.52 -8.78 11.41
C ASP A 172 7.81 -7.99 11.19
N ILE A 173 7.93 -6.87 11.92
CA ILE A 173 9.10 -5.99 11.85
C ILE A 173 10.39 -6.69 12.31
N ALA A 174 10.30 -7.73 13.14
CA ALA A 174 11.47 -8.49 13.56
C ALA A 174 12.20 -9.15 12.38
N ASN A 175 11.48 -9.44 11.28
CA ASN A 175 12.06 -9.96 10.04
C ASN A 175 12.67 -8.87 9.14
N PHE A 176 12.76 -7.62 9.63
CA PHE A 176 13.35 -6.47 8.93
C PHE A 176 14.29 -5.72 9.88
N PRO A 177 15.39 -6.35 10.32
CA PRO A 177 16.32 -5.75 11.28
C PRO A 177 16.87 -4.42 10.75
N GLY A 178 16.77 -3.38 11.57
CA GLY A 178 17.20 -2.02 11.21
C GLY A 178 16.14 -1.14 10.55
N TYR A 179 14.98 -1.70 10.17
CA TYR A 179 13.84 -0.91 9.68
C TYR A 179 13.30 0.02 10.78
N ARG A 180 13.07 1.28 10.45
CA ARG A 180 12.57 2.31 11.36
C ARG A 180 11.15 2.71 10.98
N ILE A 181 10.18 2.43 11.84
CA ILE A 181 8.82 2.97 11.66
C ILE A 181 8.83 4.46 11.98
N ARG A 182 8.55 5.29 10.97
CA ARG A 182 8.40 6.74 11.10
C ARG A 182 6.94 7.16 10.90
N ASN A 183 6.52 8.22 11.60
CA ASN A 183 5.35 8.98 11.18
C ASN A 183 5.82 10.12 10.27
N VAL A 184 5.01 10.44 9.27
CA VAL A 184 5.31 11.47 8.25
C VAL A 184 5.63 12.85 8.85
N ASP A 185 5.18 13.16 10.09
CA ASP A 185 5.34 14.50 10.69
C ASP A 185 5.67 14.54 12.20
N ARG A 186 6.00 13.40 12.85
CA ARG A 186 6.29 13.40 14.30
C ARG A 186 7.34 12.37 14.68
N ASP A 187 8.46 12.84 15.24
CA ASP A 187 9.42 12.05 16.03
C ASP A 187 8.79 11.58 17.35
N LYS A 188 7.74 10.77 17.25
CA LYS A 188 7.18 10.04 18.38
C LYS A 188 7.12 8.58 18.02
N HIS A 189 7.74 7.75 18.86
CA HIS A 189 7.58 6.30 18.83
C HIS A 189 6.09 5.95 18.73
N VAL A 190 5.73 5.20 17.69
CA VAL A 190 4.37 4.71 17.48
C VAL A 190 4.25 3.40 18.21
N LYS A 191 3.15 3.19 18.94
CA LYS A 191 2.83 1.85 19.46
C LYS A 191 2.90 0.84 18.32
N ASP A 192 3.48 -0.32 18.57
CA ASP A 192 3.54 -1.41 17.60
C ASP A 192 2.11 -1.86 17.24
N THR A 193 1.53 -1.24 16.22
CA THR A 193 0.32 -1.76 15.58
C THR A 193 0.77 -2.87 14.64
N LYS A 194 0.18 -4.05 14.77
CA LYS A 194 0.40 -5.16 13.84
C LYS A 194 0.23 -4.68 12.40
N GLY A 195 1.26 -4.87 11.58
CA GLY A 195 1.17 -4.62 10.15
C GLY A 195 0.58 -5.82 9.43
N ILE A 196 -0.18 -5.57 8.38
CA ILE A 196 -0.75 -6.59 7.50
C ILE A 196 -0.28 -6.25 6.09
N THR A 197 0.38 -7.20 5.42
CA THR A 197 0.71 -7.11 4.00
C THR A 197 -0.38 -7.77 3.18
N TYR A 198 -1.00 -7.00 2.31
CA TYR A 198 -2.03 -7.40 1.37
C TYR A 198 -1.38 -7.64 0.00
N VAL A 199 -1.83 -8.69 -0.69
CA VAL A 199 -1.21 -9.17 -1.93
C VAL A 199 -2.19 -9.14 -3.09
N TRP A 200 -1.75 -8.57 -4.22
CA TRP A 200 -2.49 -8.58 -5.48
C TRP A 200 -1.64 -9.09 -6.64
N SER A 201 -2.32 -9.58 -7.68
CA SER A 201 -1.70 -9.95 -8.95
C SER A 201 -2.70 -9.80 -10.11
N PRO A 202 -2.26 -9.41 -11.32
CA PRO A 202 -3.05 -9.51 -12.54
C PRO A 202 -3.17 -10.94 -13.08
N ARG A 203 -2.40 -11.91 -12.53
CA ARG A 203 -2.42 -13.32 -12.94
C ARG A 203 -2.67 -14.27 -11.76
N PRO A 204 -3.87 -14.30 -11.18
CA PRO A 204 -4.18 -15.05 -9.97
C PRO A 204 -4.09 -16.58 -10.12
N THR A 205 -4.02 -17.07 -11.37
CA THR A 205 -4.02 -18.51 -11.71
C THR A 205 -2.64 -19.03 -12.13
N ASN A 206 -1.60 -18.19 -12.17
CA ASN A 206 -0.26 -18.71 -12.43
C ASN A 206 0.21 -19.59 -11.23
N GLN A 207 1.08 -20.56 -11.49
CA GLN A 207 1.47 -21.57 -10.49
C GLN A 207 2.05 -20.93 -9.21
N LEU A 208 2.80 -19.83 -9.37
CA LEU A 208 3.41 -19.11 -8.26
C LEU A 208 2.36 -18.40 -7.40
N ALA A 209 1.39 -17.72 -8.01
CA ALA A 209 0.29 -17.05 -7.32
C ALA A 209 -0.58 -18.07 -6.57
N LEU A 210 -0.83 -19.23 -7.16
CA LEU A 210 -1.55 -20.33 -6.49
C LEU A 210 -0.77 -20.86 -5.28
N ALA A 211 0.54 -21.09 -5.43
CA ALA A 211 1.41 -21.54 -4.34
C ALA A 211 1.54 -20.50 -3.21
N LEU A 212 1.60 -19.22 -3.55
CA LEU A 212 1.61 -18.13 -2.57
C LEU A 212 0.26 -18.01 -1.87
N ARG A 213 -0.84 -18.06 -2.62
CA ARG A 213 -2.21 -17.99 -2.07
C ARG A 213 -2.48 -19.06 -1.03
N ALA A 214 -1.90 -20.26 -1.17
CA ALA A 214 -2.02 -21.32 -0.16
C ALA A 214 -1.39 -20.96 1.21
N GLN A 215 -0.52 -19.95 1.25
CA GLN A 215 0.14 -19.44 2.45
C GLN A 215 -0.46 -18.12 2.96
N LEU A 216 -1.38 -17.52 2.20
CA LEU A 216 -2.05 -16.28 2.57
C LEU A 216 -3.36 -16.56 3.29
N THR A 217 -3.73 -15.65 4.17
CA THR A 217 -5.08 -15.59 4.73
C THR A 217 -6.01 -15.08 3.63
N PRO A 218 -7.05 -15.82 3.23
CA PRO A 218 -7.98 -15.36 2.21
C PRO A 218 -8.82 -14.19 2.75
N SER A 219 -9.45 -13.44 1.85
CA SER A 219 -10.47 -12.47 2.25
C SER A 219 -11.61 -13.18 2.98
N THR A 220 -12.17 -12.52 4.01
CA THR A 220 -13.32 -13.05 4.73
C THR A 220 -14.55 -12.97 3.82
N ILE A 221 -15.14 -14.12 3.49
CA ILE A 221 -16.43 -14.16 2.80
C ILE A 221 -17.50 -13.81 3.83
N LEU A 222 -18.07 -12.61 3.71
CA LEU A 222 -19.16 -12.16 4.57
C LEU A 222 -20.49 -12.73 4.06
N GLY A 223 -21.33 -13.19 4.99
CA GLY A 223 -22.70 -13.61 4.69
C GLY A 223 -23.63 -12.41 4.45
N ASP A 224 -24.86 -12.70 4.01
CA ASP A 224 -25.91 -11.70 3.78
C ASP A 224 -26.34 -10.97 5.06
N ASP A 225 -26.02 -11.55 6.22
CA ASP A 225 -26.26 -11.03 7.56
C ASP A 225 -25.13 -10.12 8.09
N CYS A 226 -24.15 -9.77 7.25
CA CYS A 226 -23.06 -8.85 7.57
C CYS A 226 -23.16 -7.54 6.75
N CYS A 227 -22.74 -6.40 7.33
CA CYS A 227 -22.44 -5.22 6.51
C CYS A 227 -21.08 -5.38 5.85
N HIS A 228 -21.09 -5.50 4.53
CA HIS A 228 -19.89 -5.52 3.70
C HIS A 228 -19.12 -4.19 3.76
N CYS A 229 -19.86 -3.08 3.94
CA CYS A 229 -19.32 -1.73 4.08
C CYS A 229 -18.39 -1.55 5.30
N CYS A 230 -18.73 -2.21 6.40
CA CYS A 230 -18.12 -2.03 7.71
C CYS A 230 -17.38 -3.28 8.19
N GLN A 231 -17.45 -4.37 7.40
CA GLN A 231 -17.05 -5.72 7.77
C GLN A 231 -17.57 -6.10 9.17
N ALA A 232 -18.85 -5.84 9.41
CA ALA A 232 -19.49 -6.01 10.71
C ALA A 232 -20.63 -7.02 10.63
N GLY A 233 -20.75 -7.86 11.65
CA GLY A 233 -21.70 -8.97 11.70
C GLY A 233 -20.99 -10.28 12.06
N PRO A 234 -21.68 -11.43 11.93
CA PRO A 234 -23.09 -11.57 11.54
C PRO A 234 -24.04 -10.89 12.54
N PHE A 235 -25.13 -10.27 12.05
CA PHE A 235 -26.14 -9.66 12.91
C PHE A 235 -27.16 -10.70 13.38
N THR A 236 -27.36 -10.81 14.69
CA THR A 236 -28.25 -11.82 15.29
C THR A 236 -29.74 -11.44 15.24
N SER A 237 -30.09 -10.22 14.82
CA SER A 237 -31.48 -9.76 14.70
C SER A 237 -31.59 -8.58 13.74
N ALA A 238 -32.80 -8.34 13.20
CA ALA A 238 -33.08 -7.17 12.38
C ALA A 238 -32.83 -5.85 13.15
N GLN A 239 -33.15 -5.82 14.44
CA GLN A 239 -32.91 -4.65 15.30
C GLN A 239 -31.41 -4.35 15.48
N HIS A 240 -30.56 -5.39 15.61
CA HIS A 240 -29.11 -5.21 15.67
C HIS A 240 -28.54 -4.65 14.36
N LYS A 241 -29.04 -5.16 13.22
CA LYS A 241 -28.67 -4.66 11.90
C LYS A 241 -29.09 -3.19 11.72
N GLU A 242 -30.34 -2.86 12.04
CA GLU A 242 -30.86 -1.49 11.96
C GLU A 242 -30.10 -0.53 12.88
N SER A 243 -29.76 -0.96 14.11
CA SER A 243 -28.93 -0.17 15.03
C SER A 243 -27.54 0.08 14.47
N HIS A 244 -26.92 -0.93 13.84
CA HIS A 244 -25.64 -0.77 13.14
C HIS A 244 -25.74 0.23 11.98
N GLU A 245 -26.75 0.07 11.11
CA GLU A 245 -26.95 0.91 9.91
C GLU A 245 -27.20 2.39 10.27
N ASN A 246 -27.86 2.66 11.39
CA ASN A 246 -28.08 4.01 11.91
C ASN A 246 -26.89 4.57 12.70
N SER A 247 -25.83 3.78 12.93
CA SER A 247 -24.67 4.22 13.70
C SER A 247 -23.85 5.26 12.93
N ARG A 248 -23.26 6.23 13.66
CA ARG A 248 -22.32 7.22 13.07
C ARG A 248 -21.16 6.55 12.31
N LYS A 249 -20.71 5.37 12.77
CA LYS A 249 -19.65 4.62 12.10
C LYS A 249 -20.11 4.17 10.72
N HIS A 250 -21.29 3.57 10.63
CA HIS A 250 -21.84 3.06 9.37
C HIS A 250 -22.11 4.19 8.39
N LEU A 251 -22.80 5.25 8.81
CA LEU A 251 -23.12 6.40 7.94
C LEU A 251 -21.84 6.98 7.31
N ARG A 252 -20.78 7.17 8.10
CA ARG A 252 -19.49 7.65 7.57
C ARG A 252 -18.83 6.67 6.60
N MET A 253 -18.87 5.35 6.86
CA MET A 253 -18.34 4.35 5.93
C MET A 253 -19.12 4.33 4.62
N LYS A 254 -20.44 4.51 4.69
CA LYS A 254 -21.32 4.66 3.52
C LYS A 254 -20.96 5.92 2.73
N ASP A 255 -20.72 7.04 3.39
CA ASP A 255 -20.29 8.30 2.74
C ASP A 255 -18.94 8.15 2.05
N PHE A 256 -17.98 7.44 2.67
CA PHE A 256 -16.69 7.15 2.05
C PHE A 256 -16.83 6.24 0.83
N GLU A 257 -17.68 5.22 0.90
CA GLU A 257 -17.91 4.33 -0.23
C GLU A 257 -18.61 5.06 -1.38
N GLN A 258 -19.61 5.91 -1.09
CA GLN A 258 -20.29 6.70 -2.11
C GLN A 258 -19.31 7.65 -2.81
N GLN A 259 -18.52 8.42 -2.05
CA GLN A 259 -17.49 9.29 -2.62
C GLN A 259 -16.49 8.52 -3.48
N TRP A 260 -16.13 7.29 -3.08
CA TRP A 260 -15.24 6.44 -3.86
C TRP A 260 -15.88 5.96 -5.18
N LEU A 261 -17.15 5.58 -5.15
CA LEU A 261 -17.87 5.17 -6.37
C LEU A 261 -18.06 6.34 -7.34
N ASP A 262 -18.35 7.53 -6.82
CA ASP A 262 -18.44 8.75 -7.63
C ASP A 262 -17.07 9.08 -8.26
N ASP A 263 -15.98 8.92 -7.49
CA ASP A 263 -14.61 9.14 -7.97
C ASP A 263 -14.25 8.21 -9.15
N LEU A 264 -14.58 6.93 -9.03
CA LEU A 264 -14.34 5.92 -10.07
C LEU A 264 -15.13 6.18 -11.37
N GLN A 265 -16.23 6.93 -11.32
CA GLN A 265 -17.00 7.29 -12.51
C GLN A 265 -16.45 8.56 -13.20
N ALA A 266 -15.72 9.40 -12.46
CA ALA A 266 -15.16 10.64 -12.96
C ALA A 266 -13.78 10.46 -13.62
N THR A 267 -13.09 9.34 -13.35
CA THR A 267 -11.76 8.97 -13.89
C THR A 267 -11.87 7.93 -14.99
#